data_AF-A0A818YKI7-F1
#
_entry.id   AF-A0A818YKI7-F1
#
_cell.length_a   1.000
_cell.length_b   1.000
_cell.length_c   1.000
_cell.angle_alpha   90.00
_cell.angle_beta   90.00
_cell.angle_gamma   90.00
#
_symmetry.space_group_name_H-M   'P 1'
#
loop_
_entity.id
_entity.type
_entity.pdbx_description
1 polymer ?
#
loop_
_entity_poly.entity_id
_entity_poly.type
_entity_poly.pdbx_seq_one_letter_code
_entity_poly.pdbx_strand_id
1 'polypeptide(L)'
;MATAKHRVLSIDVECVATSYTHEDLEQAPTLEEVLQKIHPLFDATTIIVGQRSQGDIKWLKLQKDVHYSQIIDLSEWFKAYNTRFGSIKGKDDARRLLLNNRPGITPARACNYNYEGVCLGEYFPKMCSCNRPSLSNN
;
A
#
# COMPACT_ATOMS: atom_id res chain seq x y z
N MET A 1 -15.25 -28.10 21.85
CA MET A 1 -14.42 -27.82 20.65
C MET A 1 -13.70 -26.50 20.91
N ALA A 2 -12.37 -26.53 21.08
CA ALA A 2 -11.58 -25.32 21.32
C ALA A 2 -11.47 -24.52 20.02
N THR A 3 -11.84 -23.25 20.04
CA THR A 3 -11.66 -22.33 18.91
C THR A 3 -10.16 -22.11 18.69
N ALA A 4 -9.65 -22.50 17.52
CA ALA A 4 -8.26 -22.25 17.15
C ALA A 4 -8.01 -20.73 17.15
N LYS A 5 -7.01 -20.30 17.91
CA LYS A 5 -6.68 -18.89 18.11
C LYS A 5 -5.86 -18.42 16.90
N HIS A 6 -6.50 -17.72 15.95
CA HIS A 6 -5.80 -17.19 14.78
C HIS A 6 -4.92 -15.99 15.15
N ARG A 7 -3.72 -15.93 14.57
CA ARG A 7 -2.84 -14.76 14.62
C ARG A 7 -3.12 -13.90 13.39
N VAL A 8 -3.47 -12.64 13.60
CA VAL A 8 -3.75 -11.67 12.53
C VAL A 8 -2.61 -10.67 12.50
N LEU A 9 -1.97 -10.52 11.34
CA LEU A 9 -0.86 -9.60 11.13
C LEU A 9 -1.12 -8.74 9.89
N SER A 10 -0.70 -7.47 9.95
CA SER A 10 -0.78 -6.55 8.82
C SER A 10 0.61 -6.27 8.26
N ILE A 11 0.71 -6.19 6.94
CA ILE A 11 1.95 -5.92 6.21
C ILE A 11 1.68 -4.75 5.28
N ASP A 12 2.45 -3.67 5.42
CA ASP A 12 2.39 -2.47 4.59
C ASP A 12 3.83 -1.97 4.36
N VAL A 13 4.22 -1.77 3.11
CA VAL A 13 5.54 -1.26 2.71
C VAL A 13 5.35 -0.16 1.67
N GLU A 14 5.27 1.09 2.11
CA GLU A 14 5.33 2.25 1.21
C GLU A 14 6.73 2.88 1.20
N CYS A 15 7.54 2.52 0.19
CA CYS A 15 8.93 3.00 0.03
C CYS A 15 9.08 4.48 -0.40
N VAL A 16 8.02 5.20 -0.78
CA VAL A 16 8.12 6.62 -1.16
C VAL A 16 8.10 7.54 0.08
N ALA A 17 7.70 7.02 1.25
CA ALA A 17 7.57 7.78 2.50
C ALA A 17 8.65 7.50 3.56
N THR A 18 9.66 6.67 3.27
CA THR A 18 10.48 6.06 4.33
C THR A 18 11.65 6.90 4.82
N SER A 19 12.00 8.00 4.12
CA SER A 19 13.08 8.92 4.49
C SER A 19 14.48 8.29 4.69
N TYR A 20 14.70 7.03 4.35
CA TYR A 20 16.01 6.38 4.46
C TYR A 20 16.97 6.86 3.36
N THR A 21 18.19 7.21 3.75
CA THR A 21 19.29 7.59 2.84
C THR A 21 20.10 6.36 2.42
N HIS A 22 21.07 6.56 1.52
CA HIS A 22 22.00 5.47 1.16
C HIS A 22 22.93 5.13 2.34
N GLU A 23 23.28 6.08 3.21
CA GLU A 23 24.06 5.79 4.42
C GLU A 23 23.28 4.93 5.42
N ASP A 24 21.95 5.12 5.54
CA ASP A 24 21.11 4.29 6.39
C ASP A 24 21.10 2.82 5.93
N LEU A 25 21.30 2.57 4.64
CA LEU A 25 21.38 1.23 4.06
C LEU A 25 22.73 0.56 4.25
N GLU A 26 23.83 1.32 4.43
CA GLU A 26 25.16 0.75 4.67
C GLU A 26 25.26 0.05 6.03
N GLN A 27 24.49 0.52 7.02
CA GLN A 27 24.41 -0.08 8.36
C GLN A 27 23.18 -0.99 8.53
N ALA A 28 22.35 -1.12 7.49
CA ALA A 28 21.15 -1.92 7.57
C ALA A 28 21.48 -3.42 7.61
N PRO A 29 20.70 -4.22 8.36
CA PRO A 29 20.81 -5.66 8.29
C PRO A 29 20.49 -6.17 6.87
N THR A 30 21.16 -7.24 6.48
CA THR A 30 20.88 -7.93 5.23
C THR A 30 19.45 -8.46 5.18
N LEU A 31 18.91 -8.67 3.97
CA LEU A 31 17.58 -9.25 3.80
C LEU A 31 17.46 -10.57 4.56
N GLU A 32 18.42 -11.49 4.43
CA GLU A 32 18.44 -12.76 5.16
C GLU A 32 18.37 -12.58 6.68
N GLU A 33 19.11 -11.64 7.27
CA GLU A 33 19.06 -11.36 8.72
C GLU A 33 17.70 -10.81 9.15
N VAL A 34 17.07 -9.99 8.30
CA VAL A 34 15.72 -9.47 8.53
C VAL A 34 14.70 -10.61 8.44
N LEU A 35 14.79 -11.49 7.42
CA LEU A 35 13.89 -12.61 7.25
C LEU A 35 13.98 -13.62 8.41
N GLN A 36 15.18 -13.88 8.94
CA GLN A 36 15.36 -14.72 10.12
C GLN A 36 14.61 -14.19 11.36
N LYS A 37 14.45 -12.87 11.47
CA LYS A 37 13.69 -12.24 12.56
C LYS A 37 12.19 -12.21 12.28
N ILE A 38 11.80 -12.02 11.02
CA ILE A 38 10.40 -11.84 10.62
C ILE A 38 9.67 -13.18 10.49
N HIS A 39 10.24 -14.20 9.83
CA HIS A 39 9.59 -15.49 9.58
C HIS A 39 9.02 -16.17 10.83
N PRO A 40 9.70 -16.17 12.01
CA PRO A 40 9.15 -16.76 13.23
C PRO A 40 7.88 -16.09 13.78
N LEU A 41 7.55 -14.87 13.31
CA LEU A 41 6.30 -14.20 13.67
C LEU A 41 5.09 -14.80 12.95
N PHE A 42 5.34 -15.58 11.91
CA PHE A 42 4.37 -16.20 11.02
C PHE A 42 4.32 -17.71 11.24
N ASP A 43 3.14 -18.28 11.06
CA ASP A 43 2.92 -19.72 11.13
C ASP A 43 1.76 -20.13 10.21
N ALA A 44 1.59 -21.43 9.99
CA ALA A 44 0.55 -21.97 9.12
C ALA A 44 -0.89 -21.55 9.52
N THR A 45 -1.11 -20.99 10.71
CA THR A 45 -2.41 -20.52 11.18
C THR A 45 -2.63 -19.01 10.97
N THR A 46 -1.58 -18.29 10.59
CA THR A 46 -1.57 -16.84 10.46
C THR A 46 -2.45 -16.38 9.30
N ILE A 47 -3.20 -15.31 9.55
CA ILE A 47 -4.04 -14.62 8.57
C ILE A 47 -3.35 -13.29 8.24
N ILE A 48 -2.96 -13.10 6.98
CA ILE A 48 -2.36 -11.85 6.52
C ILE A 48 -3.47 -10.91 6.07
N VAL A 49 -3.46 -9.67 6.55
CA VAL A 49 -4.41 -8.63 6.16
C VAL A 49 -3.66 -7.40 5.65
N GLY A 50 -3.89 -6.98 4.40
CA GLY A 50 -3.19 -5.83 3.85
C GLY A 50 -3.80 -5.33 2.55
N GLN A 51 -3.27 -4.23 2.01
CA GLN A 51 -3.73 -3.63 0.77
C GLN A 51 -2.78 -4.01 -0.37
N ARG A 52 -3.21 -4.84 -1.33
CA ARG A 52 -2.32 -5.39 -2.39
C ARG A 52 -1.09 -6.11 -1.83
N SER A 53 -1.25 -6.78 -0.69
CA SER A 53 -0.17 -7.38 0.11
C SER A 53 0.63 -8.49 -0.60
N GLN A 54 0.23 -8.89 -1.81
CA GLN A 54 0.93 -9.90 -2.59
C GLN A 54 2.37 -9.49 -2.92
N GLY A 55 2.62 -8.19 -3.12
CA GLY A 55 3.98 -7.65 -3.34
C GLY A 55 4.87 -7.89 -2.11
N ASP A 56 4.35 -7.55 -0.93
CA ASP A 56 5.06 -7.67 0.33
C ASP A 56 5.32 -9.13 0.71
N ILE A 57 4.33 -10.01 0.49
CA ILE A 57 4.45 -11.46 0.70
C ILE A 57 5.59 -12.03 -0.15
N LYS A 58 5.70 -11.60 -1.41
CA LYS A 58 6.78 -12.01 -2.30
C LYS A 58 8.13 -11.47 -1.83
N TRP A 59 8.18 -10.19 -1.45
CA TRP A 59 9.40 -9.54 -0.96
C TRP A 59 9.94 -10.20 0.32
N LEU A 60 9.04 -10.53 1.26
CA LEU A 60 9.35 -11.23 2.50
C LEU A 60 9.54 -12.75 2.32
N LYS A 61 9.47 -13.28 1.09
CA LYS A 61 9.59 -14.72 0.78
C LYS A 61 8.65 -15.61 1.62
N LEU A 62 7.47 -15.11 1.99
CA LEU A 62 6.49 -15.88 2.77
C LEU A 62 5.84 -16.96 1.91
N GLN A 63 5.54 -18.10 2.52
CA GLN A 63 5.02 -19.29 1.84
C GLN A 63 3.67 -19.70 2.45
N LYS A 64 2.69 -19.97 1.59
CA LYS A 64 1.37 -20.44 2.01
C LYS A 64 1.49 -21.80 2.70
N ASP A 65 0.67 -22.03 3.72
CA ASP A 65 0.60 -23.24 4.56
C ASP A 65 1.86 -23.51 5.41
N VAL A 66 2.90 -22.69 5.28
CA VAL A 66 4.08 -22.66 6.17
C VAL A 66 4.03 -21.43 7.08
N HIS A 67 3.86 -20.26 6.46
CA HIS A 67 3.90 -18.96 7.12
C HIS A 67 2.51 -18.30 7.25
N TYR A 68 1.52 -18.74 6.47
CA TYR A 68 0.16 -18.21 6.57
C TYR A 68 -0.85 -19.17 5.96
N SER A 69 -2.08 -19.15 6.48
CA SER A 69 -3.21 -19.92 5.94
C SER A 69 -3.95 -19.18 4.83
N GLN A 70 -4.14 -17.87 5.00
CA GLN A 70 -4.96 -17.06 4.12
C GLN A 70 -4.50 -15.61 4.06
N ILE A 71 -4.93 -14.93 3.00
CA ILE A 71 -4.70 -13.51 2.75
C ILE A 71 -6.07 -12.84 2.62
N ILE A 72 -6.26 -11.74 3.34
CA ILE A 72 -7.40 -10.83 3.18
C ILE A 72 -6.86 -9.56 2.55
N ASP A 73 -7.10 -9.40 1.25
CA ASP A 73 -6.70 -8.19 0.52
C ASP A 73 -7.78 -7.11 0.64
N LEU A 74 -7.47 -6.08 1.42
CA LEU A 74 -8.33 -4.92 1.64
C LEU A 74 -8.60 -4.16 0.34
N SER A 75 -7.69 -4.17 -0.64
CA SER A 75 -7.96 -3.57 -1.95
C SER A 75 -9.10 -4.25 -2.68
N GLU A 76 -9.20 -5.58 -2.55
CA GLU A 76 -10.32 -6.33 -3.15
C GLU A 76 -11.64 -6.01 -2.44
N TRP A 77 -11.60 -5.82 -1.12
CA TRP A 77 -12.78 -5.49 -0.33
C TRP A 77 -13.26 -4.05 -0.55
N PHE A 78 -12.33 -3.11 -0.71
CA PHE A 78 -12.63 -1.68 -0.93
C PHE A 78 -12.59 -1.26 -2.40
N LYS A 79 -12.58 -2.21 -3.35
CA LYS A 79 -12.64 -1.93 -4.79
C LYS A 79 -13.92 -1.17 -5.14
N ALA A 80 -13.83 0.16 -5.15
CA ALA A 80 -14.83 1.05 -5.75
C ALA A 80 -14.52 1.23 -7.25
N TYR A 81 -15.55 1.09 -8.06
CA TYR A 81 -15.56 1.04 -9.53
C TYR A 81 -14.60 2.03 -10.24
N ASN A 82 -13.73 1.53 -11.13
CA ASN A 82 -12.90 2.30 -12.07
C ASN A 82 -13.25 1.93 -13.52
N THR A 83 -13.65 2.91 -14.34
CA THR A 83 -14.06 2.72 -15.75
C THR A 83 -12.97 2.13 -16.65
N ARG A 84 -11.70 2.16 -16.23
CA ARG A 84 -10.57 1.60 -16.99
C ARG A 84 -10.42 0.08 -16.83
N PHE A 85 -11.01 -0.54 -15.80
CA PHE A 85 -10.69 -1.92 -15.39
C PHE A 85 -11.90 -2.87 -15.22
N GLY A 86 -13.10 -2.45 -15.60
CA GLY A 86 -14.19 -3.38 -15.95
C GLY A 86 -14.77 -4.30 -14.85
N SER A 87 -14.94 -3.84 -13.60
CA SER A 87 -15.70 -4.60 -12.58
C SER A 87 -16.83 -3.79 -11.94
N ILE A 88 -17.96 -4.44 -11.67
CA ILE A 88 -19.25 -3.85 -11.27
C ILE A 88 -19.59 -4.23 -9.81
N LYS A 89 -19.59 -3.24 -8.92
CA LYS A 89 -20.68 -2.87 -7.97
C LYS A 89 -20.16 -1.76 -7.02
N GLY A 90 -20.92 -0.67 -6.85
CA GLY A 90 -20.65 0.40 -5.88
C GLY A 90 -20.42 1.83 -6.41
N LYS A 91 -20.35 2.04 -7.74
CA LYS A 91 -20.05 3.37 -8.32
C LYS A 91 -21.10 4.43 -7.99
N ASP A 92 -22.38 4.10 -8.11
CA ASP A 92 -23.44 5.11 -8.05
C ASP A 92 -23.65 5.58 -6.63
N ASP A 93 -23.58 4.69 -5.65
CA ASP A 93 -23.66 5.04 -4.23
C ASP A 93 -22.43 5.81 -3.78
N ALA A 94 -21.21 5.38 -4.14
CA ALA A 94 -19.98 6.11 -3.84
C ALA A 94 -19.93 7.48 -4.52
N ARG A 95 -20.36 7.57 -5.78
CA ARG A 95 -20.50 8.84 -6.51
C ARG A 95 -21.50 9.74 -5.81
N ARG A 96 -22.66 9.22 -5.41
CA ARG A 96 -23.70 9.98 -4.71
C ARG A 96 -23.20 10.45 -3.35
N LEU A 97 -22.49 9.61 -2.60
CA LEU A 97 -21.86 9.95 -1.33
C LEU A 97 -20.82 11.07 -1.49
N LEU A 98 -19.94 10.98 -2.49
CA LEU A 98 -18.91 12.00 -2.76
C LEU A 98 -19.48 13.30 -3.33
N LEU A 99 -20.57 13.24 -4.09
CA LEU A 99 -21.28 14.43 -4.57
C LEU A 99 -22.03 15.13 -3.43
N ASN A 100 -22.63 14.36 -2.51
CA ASN A 100 -23.35 14.89 -1.36
C ASN A 100 -22.42 15.34 -0.22
N ASN A 101 -21.25 14.70 -0.08
CA ASN A 101 -20.25 14.99 0.93
C ASN A 101 -18.92 15.27 0.23
N ARG A 102 -18.85 16.40 -0.48
CA ARG A 102 -17.61 16.79 -1.16
C ARG A 102 -16.50 16.96 -0.11
N PRO A 103 -15.41 16.19 -0.18
CA PRO A 103 -14.28 16.42 0.71
C PRO A 103 -13.74 17.83 0.46
N GLY A 104 -13.19 18.42 1.53
CA GLY A 104 -12.49 19.69 1.45
C GLY A 104 -11.31 19.63 0.46
N ILE A 105 -10.73 20.79 0.20
CA ILE A 105 -9.52 20.88 -0.63
C ILE A 105 -8.44 19.99 0.00
N THR A 106 -7.85 19.09 -0.80
CA THR A 106 -6.77 18.23 -0.32
C THR A 106 -5.57 19.09 0.07
N PRO A 107 -4.75 18.68 1.06
CA PRO A 107 -3.53 19.42 1.43
C PRO A 107 -2.63 19.71 0.23
N ALA A 108 -2.45 18.73 -0.68
CA ALA A 108 -1.72 18.93 -1.92
C ALA A 108 -2.29 20.07 -2.76
N ARG A 109 -3.62 20.16 -2.92
CA ARG A 109 -4.24 21.25 -3.69
C ARG A 109 -4.22 22.59 -2.94
N ALA A 110 -4.31 22.57 -1.60
CA ALA A 110 -4.20 23.77 -0.78
C ALA A 110 -2.81 24.42 -0.88
N CYS A 111 -1.77 23.60 -1.05
CA CYS A 111 -0.39 24.05 -1.19
C CYS A 111 0.09 24.10 -2.66
N ASN A 112 -0.83 24.13 -3.63
CA ASN A 112 -0.50 24.16 -5.07
C ASN A 112 0.52 23.07 -5.50
N TYR A 113 0.39 21.88 -4.93
CA TYR A 113 1.25 20.71 -5.16
C TYR A 113 2.73 20.95 -4.82
N ASN A 114 3.02 21.94 -3.98
CA ASN A 114 4.34 22.18 -3.41
C ASN A 114 4.23 22.42 -1.90
N TYR A 115 4.82 21.55 -1.10
CA TYR A 115 4.87 21.70 0.34
C TYR A 115 6.33 21.81 0.78
N GLU A 116 6.74 22.99 1.26
CA GLU A 116 8.11 23.25 1.73
C GLU A 116 9.20 22.86 0.71
N GLY A 117 8.93 23.08 -0.58
CA GLY A 117 9.86 22.71 -1.67
C GLY A 117 9.72 21.26 -2.16
N VAL A 118 8.94 20.43 -1.49
CA VAL A 118 8.61 19.07 -1.92
C VAL A 118 7.46 19.09 -2.92
N CYS A 119 7.69 18.54 -4.10
CA CYS A 119 6.64 18.38 -5.12
C CYS A 119 5.69 17.24 -4.74
N LEU A 120 4.40 17.56 -4.72
CA LEU A 120 3.31 16.60 -4.51
C LEU A 120 2.60 16.24 -5.83
N GLY A 121 3.10 16.75 -6.95
CA GLY A 121 2.51 16.66 -8.29
C GLY A 121 3.05 15.52 -9.17
N GLU A 122 3.75 14.53 -8.62
CA GLU A 122 4.40 13.45 -9.41
C GLU A 122 3.44 12.75 -10.38
N TYR A 123 2.22 12.47 -9.93
CA TYR A 123 1.18 11.83 -10.73
C TYR A 123 0.26 12.82 -11.46
N PHE A 124 0.58 14.12 -11.43
CA PHE A 124 -0.17 15.21 -12.04
C PHE A 124 0.79 16.10 -12.86
N PRO A 125 1.16 15.70 -14.08
CA PRO A 125 2.28 16.33 -14.83
C PRO A 125 2.16 17.84 -15.02
N LYS A 126 0.93 18.35 -15.16
CA LYS A 126 0.65 19.80 -15.28
C LYS A 126 0.96 20.61 -14.02
N MET A 127 1.03 19.96 -12.86
CA MET A 127 1.27 20.56 -11.54
C MET A 127 2.63 20.11 -10.96
N CYS A 128 3.40 19.30 -11.69
CA CYS A 128 4.70 18.82 -11.25
C CYS A 128 5.72 19.96 -11.36
N SER A 129 6.39 20.27 -10.25
CA SER A 129 7.49 21.26 -10.21
C SER A 129 8.87 20.62 -10.36
N CYS A 130 8.96 19.28 -10.40
CA CYS A 130 10.24 18.56 -10.43
C CYS A 130 10.89 18.46 -11.81
N ASN A 131 10.18 18.78 -12.89
CA ASN A 131 10.63 18.63 -14.29
C ASN A 131 11.16 17.23 -14.66
N ARG A 132 10.92 16.22 -13.81
CA ARG A 132 11.26 14.81 -14.08
C ARG A 132 10.18 14.19 -14.96
N PRO A 133 10.53 13.28 -15.89
CA PRO A 133 9.54 12.58 -16.69
C PRO A 133 8.55 11.86 -15.77
N SER A 134 7.27 12.21 -15.87
CA SER A 134 6.20 11.56 -15.12
C SER A 134 5.98 10.14 -15.65
N LEU A 135 5.72 9.19 -14.75
CA LEU A 135 5.44 7.76 -15.04
C LEU A 135 4.25 7.52 -15.99
N SER A 136 3.52 8.57 -16.39
CA SER A 136 2.35 8.50 -17.28
C SER A 136 2.67 8.55 -18.78
N ASN A 137 3.94 8.59 -19.20
CA ASN A 137 4.33 8.57 -20.62
C ASN A 137 5.03 7.26 -21.03
N ASN A 138 4.40 6.11 -20.71
CA ASN A 138 4.62 4.83 -21.40
C ASN A 138 3.26 4.20 -21.73
#